data_AF-D4XLK3-F1
#
_entry.id   AF-D4XLK3-F1
#
_cell.length_a   1.000
_cell.length_b   1.000
_cell.length_c   1.000
_cell.angle_alpha   90.00
_cell.angle_beta   90.00
_cell.angle_gamma   90.00
#
_symmetry.space_group_name_H-M   'P 1'
#
loop_
_entity.id
_entity.type
_entity.pdbx_description
1 polymer ?
#
loop_
_entity_poly.entity_id
_entity_poly.type
_entity_poly.pdbx_seq_one_letter_code
_entity_poly.pdbx_strand_id
1 'polypeptide(L)'
;WPKWRVWTIDIDKGLTQEHLEILARKTAVNQDQLKNATFKKLFLQNSAINLEPWILALGTRNRKHKSGWQYCPKCLESDPVAYFRLNWRYVLHVGCVKHNQRLLDQCPHCQKAIQPRLLEAPDQTLSCCALCKEKLFDVKADVIDHNALALQKDFDLFLKQGYAIYDDTLIPISEWLSVIQLFNQFIRKVLRSSLNSKGWAFLNALDISVPHPQLSSTGLVLSQISVLEREKIFACISQLLKVSQKKFIETAHSLSMNRASFWDKRCKIPEILIPLEKQLDKVSRGYILKGNVSSTPRPTCKKAILRKMWRLKRKIL
;
A
#
# COMPACT_ATOMS: atom_id res chain seq x y z
N TRP A 1 -1.27 31.71 -5.16
CA TRP A 1 -1.94 31.47 -6.45
C TRP A 1 -3.44 31.57 -6.30
N PRO A 2 -4.04 32.76 -6.46
CA PRO A 2 -5.45 32.95 -6.14
C PRO A 2 -6.41 32.20 -7.08
N LYS A 3 -6.01 31.93 -8.34
CA LYS A 3 -6.86 31.22 -9.32
C LYS A 3 -6.59 29.71 -9.42
N TRP A 4 -5.43 29.23 -8.95
CA TRP A 4 -5.10 27.81 -9.04
C TRP A 4 -5.40 27.08 -7.73
N ARG A 5 -6.31 26.10 -7.81
CA ARG A 5 -6.65 25.21 -6.69
C ARG A 5 -5.58 24.11 -6.53
N VAL A 6 -4.32 24.48 -6.38
CA VAL A 6 -3.16 23.54 -6.29
C VAL A 6 -3.38 22.41 -5.28
N TRP A 7 -4.09 22.70 -4.19
CA TRP A 7 -4.31 21.74 -3.11
C TRP A 7 -5.43 20.75 -3.36
N THR A 8 -6.19 20.86 -4.46
CA THR A 8 -7.19 19.85 -4.85
C THR A 8 -6.59 18.70 -5.65
N ILE A 9 -5.32 18.82 -6.05
CA ILE A 9 -4.59 17.80 -6.79
C ILE A 9 -3.38 17.28 -6.01
N ASP A 10 -2.81 16.19 -6.51
CA ASP A 10 -1.58 15.60 -6.02
C ASP A 10 -0.36 16.13 -6.78
N ILE A 11 0.22 17.22 -6.29
CA ILE A 11 1.37 17.88 -6.94
C ILE A 11 2.63 17.02 -6.97
N ASP A 12 2.75 16.03 -6.09
CA ASP A 12 3.93 15.17 -6.07
C ASP A 12 3.93 14.24 -7.27
N LYS A 13 2.82 14.06 -8.00
CA LYS A 13 2.79 13.33 -9.28
C LYS A 13 3.43 14.12 -10.43
N GLY A 14 3.61 15.41 -10.24
CA GLY A 14 4.20 16.30 -11.22
C GLY A 14 3.41 17.59 -11.39
N LEU A 15 4.09 18.58 -11.92
CA LEU A 15 3.58 19.91 -12.21
C LEU A 15 3.67 20.17 -13.71
N THR A 16 2.80 21.03 -14.24
CA THR A 16 2.97 21.56 -15.61
C THR A 16 4.18 22.49 -15.66
N GLN A 17 4.76 22.67 -16.84
CA GLN A 17 5.91 23.54 -17.04
C GLN A 17 5.63 24.99 -16.56
N GLU A 18 4.43 25.51 -16.88
CA GLU A 18 3.95 26.82 -16.41
C GLU A 18 3.99 26.94 -14.87
N HIS A 19 3.44 25.94 -14.15
CA HIS A 19 3.42 25.96 -12.69
C HIS A 19 4.81 25.81 -12.07
N LEU A 20 5.70 25.04 -12.71
CA LEU A 20 7.10 24.91 -12.29
C LEU A 20 7.85 26.24 -12.41
N GLU A 21 7.69 26.95 -13.51
CA GLU A 21 8.32 28.25 -13.74
C GLU A 21 7.86 29.30 -12.72
N ILE A 22 6.57 29.30 -12.39
CA ILE A 22 6.05 30.21 -11.37
C ILE A 22 6.62 29.84 -9.99
N LEU A 23 6.66 28.56 -9.64
CA LEU A 23 7.17 28.10 -8.35
C LEU A 23 8.67 28.39 -8.22
N ALA A 24 9.46 28.11 -9.25
CA ALA A 24 10.89 28.40 -9.30
C ALA A 24 11.17 29.90 -9.08
N ARG A 25 10.45 30.78 -9.81
CA ARG A 25 10.59 32.23 -9.64
C ARG A 25 10.21 32.71 -8.23
N LYS A 26 9.18 32.14 -7.61
CA LYS A 26 8.69 32.58 -6.29
C LYS A 26 9.50 32.04 -5.11
N THR A 27 10.16 30.90 -5.29
CA THR A 27 10.92 30.22 -4.23
C THR A 27 12.43 30.40 -4.37
N ALA A 28 12.90 30.96 -5.50
CA ALA A 28 14.30 30.99 -5.90
C ALA A 28 14.96 29.59 -5.92
N VAL A 29 14.15 28.54 -6.11
CA VAL A 29 14.61 27.14 -6.25
C VAL A 29 14.72 26.78 -7.72
N ASN A 30 15.75 26.02 -8.09
CA ASN A 30 15.94 25.55 -9.46
C ASN A 30 14.78 24.61 -9.89
N GLN A 31 14.32 24.75 -11.14
CA GLN A 31 13.26 23.89 -11.70
C GLN A 31 13.59 22.39 -11.61
N ASP A 32 14.84 21.99 -11.79
CA ASP A 32 15.26 20.59 -11.72
C ASP A 32 15.18 20.06 -10.28
N GLN A 33 15.48 20.88 -9.28
CA GLN A 33 15.24 20.52 -7.88
C GLN A 33 13.75 20.32 -7.61
N LEU A 34 12.89 21.21 -8.13
CA LEU A 34 11.43 21.08 -8.00
C LEU A 34 10.91 19.84 -8.74
N LYS A 35 11.41 19.54 -9.93
CA LYS A 35 11.06 18.33 -10.68
C LYS A 35 11.47 17.06 -9.92
N ASN A 36 12.67 17.05 -9.32
CA ASN A 36 13.17 15.94 -8.51
C ASN A 36 12.41 15.78 -7.18
N ALA A 37 11.72 16.82 -6.71
CA ALA A 37 10.78 16.75 -5.59
C ALA A 37 9.39 16.19 -5.99
N THR A 38 9.25 15.66 -7.21
CA THR A 38 8.03 14.99 -7.71
C THR A 38 8.36 13.63 -8.33
N PHE A 39 7.34 12.79 -8.52
CA PHE A 39 7.39 11.54 -9.26
C PHE A 39 7.47 11.72 -10.77
N LYS A 40 7.54 12.96 -11.30
CA LYS A 40 7.59 13.20 -12.74
C LYS A 40 8.73 12.45 -13.41
N LYS A 41 9.93 12.49 -12.83
CA LYS A 41 11.11 11.77 -13.35
C LYS A 41 10.90 10.26 -13.32
N LEU A 42 10.35 9.74 -12.21
CA LEU A 42 10.04 8.32 -12.06
C LEU A 42 9.08 7.83 -13.16
N PHE A 43 7.99 8.57 -13.40
CA PHE A 43 7.01 8.21 -14.43
C PHE A 43 7.57 8.28 -15.84
N LEU A 44 8.47 9.23 -16.13
CA LEU A 44 9.15 9.30 -17.42
C LEU A 44 10.10 8.11 -17.64
N GLN A 45 10.87 7.75 -16.62
CA GLN A 45 11.81 6.62 -16.68
C GLN A 45 11.11 5.25 -16.78
N ASN A 46 9.86 5.16 -16.32
CA ASN A 46 9.08 3.92 -16.28
C ASN A 46 7.79 4.03 -17.09
N SER A 47 7.81 4.74 -18.21
CA SER A 47 6.62 5.05 -19.02
C SER A 47 5.87 3.82 -19.54
N ALA A 48 6.56 2.69 -19.67
CA ALA A 48 5.97 1.39 -20.04
C ALA A 48 5.14 0.74 -18.90
N ILE A 49 5.20 1.27 -17.67
CA ILE A 49 4.59 0.68 -16.48
C ILE A 49 3.66 1.70 -15.83
N ASN A 50 2.42 1.29 -15.52
CA ASN A 50 1.52 2.13 -14.75
C ASN A 50 1.86 2.08 -13.25
N LEU A 51 2.66 3.04 -12.79
CA LEU A 51 3.06 3.19 -11.38
C LEU A 51 2.04 3.93 -10.51
N GLU A 52 1.01 4.55 -11.10
CA GLU A 52 0.00 5.32 -10.36
C GLU A 52 -0.69 4.54 -9.22
N PRO A 53 -1.09 3.25 -9.38
CA PRO A 53 -1.67 2.46 -8.30
C PRO A 53 -0.70 2.18 -7.14
N TRP A 54 0.60 2.36 -7.38
CA TRP A 54 1.70 2.13 -6.45
C TRP A 54 2.19 3.40 -5.76
N ILE A 55 1.52 4.54 -6.02
CA ILE A 55 1.65 5.76 -5.22
C ILE A 55 0.46 5.86 -4.28
N LEU A 56 0.71 6.21 -3.01
CA LEU A 56 -0.36 6.38 -2.03
C LEU A 56 -1.31 7.50 -2.43
N ALA A 57 -2.60 7.22 -2.29
CA ALA A 57 -3.64 8.19 -2.55
C ALA A 57 -3.79 9.17 -1.38
N LEU A 58 -3.80 10.46 -1.70
CA LEU A 58 -4.01 11.52 -0.72
C LEU A 58 -5.47 11.58 -0.21
N GLY A 59 -6.42 11.09 -1.01
CA GLY A 59 -7.84 11.16 -0.67
C GLY A 59 -8.31 12.59 -0.47
N THR A 60 -8.15 13.42 -1.51
CA THR A 60 -8.36 14.87 -1.45
C THR A 60 -9.85 15.24 -1.31
N ARG A 61 -10.14 16.17 -0.39
CA ARG A 61 -11.40 16.94 -0.36
C ARG A 61 -11.04 18.39 -0.06
N ASN A 62 -11.12 19.25 -1.08
CA ASN A 62 -10.56 20.60 -1.03
C ASN A 62 -9.08 20.54 -0.62
N ARG A 63 -8.68 21.27 0.44
CA ARG A 63 -7.30 21.31 0.96
C ARG A 63 -6.98 20.16 1.93
N LYS A 64 -7.97 19.36 2.33
CA LYS A 64 -7.79 18.30 3.34
C LYS A 64 -7.49 16.97 2.66
N HIS A 65 -6.50 16.26 3.19
CA HIS A 65 -6.13 14.92 2.77
C HIS A 65 -6.50 13.92 3.87
N LYS A 66 -6.87 12.71 3.46
CA LYS A 66 -7.28 11.63 4.37
C LYS A 66 -6.19 10.58 4.60
N SER A 67 -5.13 10.61 3.80
CA SER A 67 -4.01 9.68 3.87
C SER A 67 -2.86 10.13 2.96
N GLY A 68 -1.87 9.27 2.81
CA GLY A 68 -0.88 9.33 1.73
C GLY A 68 0.41 10.08 2.06
N TRP A 69 0.47 10.72 3.23
CA TRP A 69 1.70 11.21 3.84
C TRP A 69 2.15 10.27 4.94
N GLN A 70 3.46 10.02 4.98
CA GLN A 70 4.12 9.15 5.95
C GLN A 70 5.42 9.78 6.42
N TYR A 71 5.81 9.44 7.64
CA TYR A 71 7.07 9.90 8.22
C TYR A 71 7.68 8.90 9.18
N CYS A 72 8.95 9.12 9.46
CA CYS A 72 9.70 8.46 10.51
C CYS A 72 9.99 9.51 11.60
N PRO A 73 9.47 9.33 12.83
CA PRO A 73 9.72 10.23 13.97
C PRO A 73 11.20 10.60 14.14
N LYS A 74 12.08 9.58 14.18
CA LYS A 74 13.52 9.76 14.33
C LYS A 74 14.17 10.53 13.19
N CYS A 75 13.69 10.38 11.95
CA CYS A 75 14.18 11.21 10.84
C CYS A 75 13.78 12.67 11.03
N LEU A 76 12.53 12.95 11.40
CA LEU A 76 12.09 14.33 11.63
C LEU A 76 12.83 15.02 12.79
N GLU A 77 13.27 14.25 13.79
CA GLU A 77 14.09 14.73 14.91
C GLU A 77 15.57 14.93 14.52
N SER A 78 16.16 13.94 13.84
CA SER A 78 17.61 13.92 13.59
C SER A 78 18.06 14.68 12.34
N ASP A 79 17.16 14.94 11.38
CA ASP A 79 17.52 15.63 10.14
C ASP A 79 17.75 17.13 10.44
N PRO A 80 18.85 17.77 9.95
CA PRO A 80 19.11 19.18 10.20
C PRO A 80 17.97 20.11 9.75
N VAL A 81 17.26 19.71 8.69
CA VAL A 81 16.02 20.33 8.24
C VAL A 81 14.98 19.23 8.13
N ALA A 82 13.92 19.30 8.94
CA ALA A 82 12.84 18.30 8.92
C ALA A 82 12.10 18.32 7.58
N TYR A 83 11.92 17.14 6.96
CA TYR A 83 11.19 17.01 5.71
C TYR A 83 10.52 15.64 5.55
N PHE A 84 9.46 15.62 4.75
CA PHE A 84 8.78 14.40 4.34
C PHE A 84 9.43 13.86 3.06
N ARG A 85 9.90 12.61 3.10
CA ARG A 85 10.58 11.99 1.96
C ARG A 85 9.55 11.53 0.93
N LEU A 86 9.80 11.86 -0.34
CA LEU A 86 8.92 11.53 -1.45
C LEU A 86 8.71 10.01 -1.61
N ASN A 87 9.79 9.22 -1.49
CA ASN A 87 9.72 7.76 -1.65
C ASN A 87 8.83 7.06 -0.61
N TRP A 88 8.65 7.63 0.59
CA TRP A 88 7.68 7.11 1.56
C TRP A 88 6.23 7.20 1.08
N ARG A 89 5.97 7.85 -0.05
CA ARG A 89 4.68 7.81 -0.73
C ARG A 89 4.48 6.58 -1.63
N TYR A 90 5.48 5.71 -1.78
CA TYR A 90 5.28 4.42 -2.42
C TYR A 90 4.38 3.51 -1.58
N VAL A 91 3.50 2.77 -2.25
CA VAL A 91 2.62 1.81 -1.61
C VAL A 91 3.37 0.71 -0.89
N LEU A 92 4.56 0.33 -1.35
CA LEU A 92 5.38 -0.68 -0.68
C LEU A 92 6.23 -0.12 0.47
N HIS A 93 6.34 1.20 0.59
CA HIS A 93 7.07 1.82 1.70
C HIS A 93 6.21 1.82 2.96
N VAL A 94 6.63 1.03 3.94
CA VAL A 94 5.96 0.90 5.25
C VAL A 94 6.91 1.10 6.42
N GLY A 95 8.22 1.18 6.17
CA GLY A 95 9.24 1.41 7.20
C GLY A 95 10.37 2.31 6.78
N CYS A 96 11.06 2.82 7.79
CA CYS A 96 12.30 3.54 7.63
C CYS A 96 13.48 2.57 7.72
N VAL A 97 14.22 2.41 6.63
CA VAL A 97 15.43 1.55 6.59
C VAL A 97 16.50 2.05 7.57
N LYS A 98 16.72 3.37 7.65
CA LYS A 98 17.73 4.00 8.53
C LYS A 98 17.51 3.68 10.01
N HIS A 99 16.24 3.68 10.46
CA HIS A 99 15.89 3.58 11.87
C HIS A 99 15.19 2.27 12.25
N ASN A 100 15.02 1.36 11.30
CA ASN A 100 14.35 0.06 11.47
C ASN A 100 13.00 0.16 12.21
N GLN A 101 12.18 1.14 11.84
CA GLN A 101 10.88 1.38 12.49
C GLN A 101 9.77 1.59 11.46
N ARG A 102 8.54 1.24 11.84
CA ARG A 102 7.34 1.45 11.04
C ARG A 102 7.12 2.94 10.81
N LEU A 103 6.76 3.31 9.60
CA LEU A 103 6.36 4.68 9.29
C LEU A 103 5.01 5.01 9.96
N LEU A 104 4.83 6.26 10.34
CA LEU A 104 3.56 6.77 10.85
C LEU A 104 2.85 7.56 9.75
N ASP A 105 1.53 7.38 9.63
CA ASP A 105 0.66 8.10 8.68
C ASP A 105 -0.40 8.99 9.38
N GLN A 106 -0.35 9.04 10.71
CA GLN A 106 -1.19 9.86 11.58
C GLN A 106 -0.35 10.58 12.64
N CYS A 107 -0.87 11.68 13.17
CA CYS A 107 -0.31 12.33 14.34
C CYS A 107 -0.56 11.45 15.58
N PRO A 108 0.46 11.15 16.41
CA PRO A 108 0.27 10.33 17.61
C PRO A 108 -0.62 11.00 18.66
N HIS A 109 -0.67 12.33 18.66
CA HIS A 109 -1.40 13.13 19.65
C HIS A 109 -2.88 13.30 19.32
N CYS A 110 -3.20 13.72 18.08
CA CYS A 110 -4.59 13.96 17.67
C CYS A 110 -5.19 12.90 16.74
N GLN A 111 -4.41 11.88 16.35
CA GLN A 111 -4.81 10.76 15.48
C GLN A 111 -5.30 11.16 14.07
N LYS A 112 -5.17 12.44 13.71
CA LYS A 112 -5.50 12.97 12.39
C LYS A 112 -4.44 12.54 11.37
N ALA A 113 -4.86 12.35 10.13
CA ALA A 113 -3.93 12.13 9.02
C ALA A 113 -2.92 13.29 8.89
N ILE A 114 -1.68 12.94 8.56
CA ILE A 114 -0.60 13.91 8.39
C ILE A 114 -0.87 14.80 7.17
N GLN A 115 -0.83 16.12 7.39
CA GLN A 115 -1.20 17.14 6.41
C GLN A 115 -0.22 18.32 6.47
N PRO A 116 1.07 18.14 6.12
CA PRO A 116 2.09 19.17 6.26
C PRO A 116 1.78 20.44 5.46
N ARG A 117 1.01 20.29 4.39
CA ARG A 117 0.47 21.38 3.56
C ARG A 117 -0.39 22.41 4.29
N LEU A 118 -0.95 22.05 5.45
CA LEU A 118 -1.76 22.95 6.27
C LEU A 118 -0.91 23.76 7.27
N LEU A 119 0.41 23.53 7.30
CA LEU A 119 1.33 24.38 8.05
C LEU A 119 1.41 25.76 7.40
N GLU A 120 1.59 26.77 8.23
CA GLU A 120 1.68 28.18 7.86
C GLU A 120 3.10 28.69 8.11
N ALA A 121 3.44 29.84 7.53
CA ALA A 121 4.79 30.42 7.68
C ALA A 121 5.25 30.58 9.15
N PRO A 122 4.37 30.95 10.11
CA PRO A 122 4.76 31.04 11.53
C PRO A 122 5.15 29.69 12.17
N ASP A 123 4.74 28.55 11.61
CA ASP A 123 5.09 27.23 12.17
C ASP A 123 6.59 26.93 12.02
N GLN A 124 7.25 27.52 11.00
CA GLN A 124 8.71 27.45 10.72
C GLN A 124 9.35 26.05 10.59
N THR A 125 8.61 24.96 10.81
CA THR A 125 9.11 23.59 10.75
C THR A 125 8.07 22.62 10.21
N LEU A 126 8.53 21.53 9.59
CA LEU A 126 7.70 20.40 9.17
C LEU A 126 7.63 19.29 10.24
N SER A 127 8.23 19.49 11.40
CA SER A 127 8.33 18.51 12.48
C SER A 127 7.13 18.49 13.44
N CYS A 128 6.12 19.34 13.23
CA CYS A 128 4.92 19.43 14.05
C CYS A 128 3.64 19.06 13.27
N CYS A 129 2.59 18.72 14.01
CA CYS A 129 1.29 18.45 13.43
C CYS A 129 0.62 19.76 12.98
N ALA A 130 0.19 19.84 11.72
CA ALA A 130 -0.50 21.03 11.21
C ALA A 130 -1.82 21.37 11.93
N LEU A 131 -2.40 20.42 12.69
CA LEU A 131 -3.70 20.57 13.34
C LEU A 131 -3.58 20.85 14.84
N CYS A 132 -2.88 19.99 15.59
CA CYS A 132 -2.73 20.14 17.03
C CYS A 132 -1.40 20.81 17.45
N LYS A 133 -0.52 21.13 16.49
CA LYS A 133 0.78 21.79 16.69
C LYS A 133 1.80 21.03 17.55
N GLU A 134 1.42 19.91 18.16
CA GLU A 134 2.34 19.01 18.84
C GLU A 134 3.44 18.45 17.92
N LYS A 135 4.61 18.19 18.52
CA LYS A 135 5.78 17.61 17.84
C LYS A 135 5.47 16.18 17.38
N LEU A 136 5.75 15.90 16.10
CA LEU A 136 5.51 14.58 15.49
C LEU A 136 6.56 13.54 15.88
N PHE A 137 7.73 13.98 16.32
CA PHE A 137 8.81 13.07 16.70
C PHE A 137 8.74 12.60 18.16
N ASP A 138 7.90 13.22 18.98
CA ASP A 138 7.70 12.86 20.39
C ASP A 138 6.79 11.63 20.53
N VAL A 139 7.25 10.51 19.96
CA VAL A 139 6.58 9.22 19.99
C VAL A 139 7.57 8.10 19.74
N LYS A 140 7.43 7.01 20.48
CA LYS A 140 8.13 5.76 20.18
C LYS A 140 7.39 5.02 19.06
N ALA A 141 7.98 4.98 17.87
CA ALA A 141 7.47 4.16 16.78
C ALA A 141 7.77 2.67 17.00
N ASP A 142 6.84 1.82 16.57
CA ASP A 142 7.03 0.36 16.58
C ASP A 142 8.15 -0.06 15.63
N VAL A 143 8.84 -1.15 15.97
CA VAL A 143 9.79 -1.82 15.06
C VAL A 143 9.01 -2.34 13.85
N ILE A 144 9.57 -2.16 12.66
CA ILE A 144 8.97 -2.71 11.44
C ILE A 144 9.19 -4.22 11.35
N ASP A 145 8.19 -4.94 10.83
CA ASP A 145 8.34 -6.34 10.43
C ASP A 145 9.45 -6.54 9.38
N HIS A 146 10.37 -7.46 9.66
CA HIS A 146 11.55 -7.70 8.82
C HIS A 146 11.20 -8.18 7.40
N ASN A 147 10.13 -8.95 7.21
CA ASN A 147 9.69 -9.42 5.90
C ASN A 147 9.05 -8.27 5.09
N ALA A 148 8.26 -7.42 5.75
CA ALA A 148 7.73 -6.21 5.11
C ALA A 148 8.86 -5.26 4.68
N LEU A 149 9.89 -5.08 5.51
CA LEU A 149 11.07 -4.29 5.19
C LEU A 149 11.89 -4.91 4.03
N ALA A 150 12.00 -6.24 3.97
CA ALA A 150 12.65 -6.94 2.87
C ALA A 150 11.93 -6.67 1.54
N LEU A 151 10.60 -6.81 1.49
CA LEU A 151 9.82 -6.52 0.28
C LEU A 151 9.97 -5.05 -0.18
N GLN A 152 10.05 -4.11 0.77
CA GLN A 152 10.31 -2.71 0.45
C GLN A 152 11.68 -2.51 -0.21
N LYS A 153 12.72 -3.18 0.29
CA LYS A 153 14.07 -3.12 -0.29
C LYS A 153 14.11 -3.76 -1.68
N ASP A 154 13.43 -4.89 -1.86
CA ASP A 154 13.30 -5.55 -3.17
C ASP A 154 12.63 -4.61 -4.18
N PHE A 155 11.55 -3.93 -3.78
CA PHE A 155 10.90 -2.93 -4.64
C PHE A 155 11.85 -1.80 -5.04
N ASP A 156 12.59 -1.23 -4.10
CA ASP A 156 13.54 -0.15 -4.40
C ASP A 156 14.63 -0.61 -5.38
N LEU A 157 15.13 -1.84 -5.22
CA LEU A 157 16.11 -2.46 -6.10
C LEU A 157 15.53 -2.67 -7.51
N PHE A 158 14.38 -3.33 -7.61
CA PHE A 158 13.76 -3.68 -8.89
C PHE A 158 13.27 -2.44 -9.64
N LEU A 159 12.79 -1.42 -8.94
CA LEU A 159 12.39 -0.16 -9.55
C LEU A 159 13.58 0.58 -10.17
N LYS A 160 14.77 0.49 -9.57
CA LYS A 160 15.99 1.06 -10.12
C LYS A 160 16.50 0.27 -11.34
N GLN A 161 16.36 -1.05 -11.32
CA GLN A 161 16.87 -1.94 -12.37
C GLN A 161 15.90 -2.09 -13.55
N GLY A 162 14.60 -1.92 -13.34
CA GLY A 162 13.54 -2.15 -14.33
C GLY A 162 13.05 -3.60 -14.45
N TYR A 163 13.68 -4.52 -13.71
CA TYR A 163 13.32 -5.94 -13.67
C TYR A 163 13.42 -6.49 -12.24
N ALA A 164 12.82 -7.66 -12.02
CA ALA A 164 12.85 -8.40 -10.77
C ALA A 164 13.37 -9.83 -11.01
N ILE A 165 13.84 -10.47 -9.95
CA ILE A 165 14.14 -11.91 -9.93
C ILE A 165 13.05 -12.59 -9.11
N TYR A 166 12.38 -13.58 -9.69
CA TYR A 166 11.34 -14.36 -9.02
C TYR A 166 11.42 -15.82 -9.49
N ASP A 167 11.54 -16.76 -8.54
CA ASP A 167 11.70 -18.20 -8.81
C ASP A 167 12.84 -18.45 -9.81
N ASP A 168 14.01 -17.87 -9.52
CA ASP A 168 15.23 -17.88 -10.34
C ASP A 168 15.08 -17.37 -11.79
N THR A 169 13.96 -16.69 -12.08
CA THR A 169 13.65 -16.15 -13.40
C THR A 169 13.67 -14.62 -13.37
N LEU A 170 14.31 -14.02 -14.39
CA LEU A 170 14.29 -12.57 -14.59
C LEU A 170 12.97 -12.17 -15.27
N ILE A 171 12.19 -11.34 -14.59
CA ILE A 171 10.88 -10.86 -15.07
C ILE A 171 10.80 -9.33 -15.08
N PRO A 172 10.00 -8.72 -15.96
CA PRO A 172 9.74 -7.28 -15.90
C PRO A 172 9.16 -6.86 -14.54
N ILE A 173 9.51 -5.66 -14.05
CA ILE A 173 8.93 -5.17 -12.78
C ILE A 173 7.40 -5.06 -12.83
N SER A 174 6.81 -4.76 -13.99
CA SER A 174 5.34 -4.76 -14.17
C SER A 174 4.71 -6.10 -13.84
N GLU A 175 5.41 -7.20 -14.17
CA GLU A 175 4.95 -8.55 -13.90
C GLU A 175 5.09 -8.89 -12.41
N TRP A 176 6.22 -8.55 -11.80
CA TRP A 176 6.43 -8.71 -10.35
C TRP A 176 5.39 -7.93 -9.52
N LEU A 177 5.10 -6.69 -9.91
CA LEU A 177 4.01 -5.89 -9.32
C LEU A 177 2.65 -6.58 -9.50
N SER A 178 2.40 -7.23 -10.63
CA SER A 178 1.18 -8.00 -10.86
C SER A 178 1.09 -9.24 -9.95
N VAL A 179 2.21 -9.93 -9.71
CA VAL A 179 2.31 -11.02 -8.71
C VAL A 179 1.95 -10.50 -7.32
N ILE A 180 2.53 -9.37 -6.88
CA ILE A 180 2.21 -8.76 -5.59
C ILE A 180 0.73 -8.42 -5.48
N GLN A 181 0.12 -7.87 -6.54
CA GLN A 181 -1.32 -7.58 -6.52
C GLN A 181 -2.16 -8.84 -6.34
N LEU A 182 -1.79 -9.93 -7.02
CA LEU A 182 -2.49 -11.20 -6.93
C LEU A 182 -2.35 -11.82 -5.53
N PHE A 183 -1.13 -11.85 -4.98
CA PHE A 183 -0.89 -12.33 -3.62
C PHE A 183 -1.57 -11.46 -2.56
N ASN A 184 -1.61 -10.13 -2.74
CA ASN A 184 -2.38 -9.24 -1.89
C ASN A 184 -3.88 -9.61 -1.86
N GLN A 185 -4.47 -10.00 -2.99
CA GLN A 185 -5.86 -10.45 -3.00
C GLN A 185 -6.05 -11.73 -2.19
N PHE A 186 -5.15 -12.70 -2.36
CA PHE A 186 -5.17 -13.96 -1.60
C PHE A 186 -4.98 -13.70 -0.09
N ILE A 187 -3.91 -13.02 0.32
CA ILE A 187 -3.63 -12.70 1.72
C ILE A 187 -4.81 -11.96 2.36
N ARG A 188 -5.36 -10.96 1.68
CA ARG A 188 -6.54 -10.24 2.19
C ARG A 188 -7.79 -11.10 2.27
N LYS A 189 -7.92 -12.15 1.45
CA LYS A 189 -9.00 -13.14 1.55
C LYS A 189 -8.79 -14.00 2.79
N VAL A 190 -7.57 -14.48 3.02
CA VAL A 190 -7.20 -15.28 4.22
C VAL A 190 -7.44 -14.48 5.50
N LEU A 191 -6.90 -13.27 5.61
CA LEU A 191 -7.02 -12.41 6.79
C LEU A 191 -8.46 -11.99 7.15
N ARG A 192 -9.42 -12.18 6.25
CA ARG A 192 -10.87 -11.91 6.50
C ARG A 192 -11.67 -13.17 6.78
N SER A 193 -11.07 -14.34 6.58
CA SER A 193 -11.69 -15.65 6.77
C SER A 193 -11.58 -16.11 8.23
N SER A 194 -12.29 -17.18 8.58
CA SER A 194 -12.11 -17.84 9.88
C SER A 194 -10.69 -18.41 9.97
N LEU A 195 -10.10 -18.43 11.17
CA LEU A 195 -8.77 -19.02 11.39
C LEU A 195 -8.70 -20.51 11.01
N ASN A 196 -9.84 -21.19 10.98
CA ASN A 196 -9.95 -22.60 10.57
C ASN A 196 -10.13 -22.76 9.04
N SER A 197 -9.96 -21.69 8.25
CA SER A 197 -10.14 -21.79 6.79
C SER A 197 -8.95 -22.49 6.13
N LYS A 198 -9.21 -23.12 4.98
CA LYS A 198 -8.14 -23.70 4.15
C LYS A 198 -7.03 -22.68 3.80
N GLY A 199 -7.37 -21.40 3.68
CA GLY A 199 -6.39 -20.35 3.41
C GLY A 199 -5.41 -20.14 4.57
N TRP A 200 -5.88 -20.24 5.82
CA TRP A 200 -5.02 -20.20 6.99
C TRP A 200 -4.19 -21.48 7.12
N ALA A 201 -4.81 -22.64 6.91
CA ALA A 201 -4.09 -23.92 6.87
C ALA A 201 -2.97 -23.91 5.82
N PHE A 202 -3.20 -23.30 4.66
CA PHE A 202 -2.20 -23.13 3.61
C PHE A 202 -1.02 -22.26 4.02
N LEU A 203 -1.26 -21.11 4.64
CA LEU A 203 -0.17 -20.27 5.15
C LEU A 203 0.63 -21.00 6.23
N ASN A 204 -0.04 -21.71 7.14
CA ASN A 204 0.60 -22.47 8.19
C ASN A 204 1.45 -23.62 7.64
N ALA A 205 0.96 -24.37 6.64
CA ALA A 205 1.70 -25.46 6.01
C ALA A 205 2.92 -24.97 5.20
N LEU A 206 2.96 -23.69 4.83
CA LEU A 206 4.11 -23.05 4.21
C LEU A 206 5.05 -22.37 5.23
N ASP A 207 4.79 -22.52 6.53
CA ASP A 207 5.53 -21.85 7.62
C ASP A 207 5.49 -20.31 7.53
N ILE A 208 4.42 -19.76 6.95
CA ILE A 208 4.26 -18.31 6.78
C ILE A 208 3.72 -17.71 8.08
N SER A 209 4.56 -16.90 8.73
CA SER A 209 4.16 -16.13 9.89
C SER A 209 3.19 -15.02 9.50
N VAL A 210 2.06 -14.94 10.20
CA VAL A 210 1.05 -13.90 10.00
C VAL A 210 0.98 -13.03 11.25
N PRO A 211 1.70 -11.89 11.28
CA PRO A 211 1.69 -11.00 12.44
C PRO A 211 0.30 -10.42 12.66
N HIS A 212 -0.27 -10.68 13.85
CA HIS A 212 -1.60 -10.27 14.29
C HIS A 212 -2.74 -10.72 13.35
N PRO A 213 -3.33 -11.91 13.60
CA PRO A 213 -4.23 -12.59 12.66
C PRO A 213 -5.57 -11.87 12.42
N GLN A 214 -5.88 -10.84 13.22
CA GLN A 214 -7.06 -10.01 13.03
C GLN A 214 -6.69 -8.72 12.30
N LEU A 215 -7.13 -8.62 11.04
CA LEU A 215 -7.10 -7.37 10.27
C LEU A 215 -8.48 -6.71 10.28
N SER A 216 -8.57 -5.50 10.83
CA SER A 216 -9.75 -4.64 10.67
C SER A 216 -9.82 -4.07 9.24
N SER A 217 -10.11 -4.94 8.27
CA SER A 217 -10.06 -4.58 6.86
C SER A 217 -11.15 -3.56 6.49
N THR A 218 -10.73 -2.34 6.15
CA THR A 218 -11.59 -1.34 5.49
C THR A 218 -12.02 -1.75 4.07
N GLY A 219 -11.35 -2.73 3.45
CA GLY A 219 -11.64 -3.17 2.08
C GLY A 219 -11.28 -2.12 1.01
N LEU A 220 -10.47 -1.13 1.36
CA LEU A 220 -9.89 -0.15 0.43
C LEU A 220 -8.72 -0.77 -0.33
N VAL A 221 -8.31 -0.18 -1.45
CA VAL A 221 -7.12 -0.62 -2.22
C VAL A 221 -5.83 -0.35 -1.44
N LEU A 222 -4.71 -0.95 -1.85
CA LEU A 222 -3.41 -0.82 -1.16
C LEU A 222 -2.99 0.65 -0.98
N SER A 223 -3.12 1.48 -2.03
CA SER A 223 -2.81 2.92 -1.99
C SER A 223 -3.65 3.74 -1.01
N GLN A 224 -4.68 3.12 -0.45
CA GLN A 224 -5.64 3.74 0.43
C GLN A 224 -5.76 3.00 1.75
N ILE A 225 -4.84 2.14 2.19
CA ILE A 225 -4.87 1.59 3.55
C ILE A 225 -3.72 2.11 4.41
N SER A 226 -3.83 1.98 5.73
CA SER A 226 -2.82 2.50 6.66
C SER A 226 -1.48 1.79 6.51
N VAL A 227 -0.41 2.40 7.05
CA VAL A 227 0.91 1.75 7.13
C VAL A 227 0.81 0.40 7.81
N LEU A 228 0.15 0.31 8.97
CA LEU A 228 0.01 -0.93 9.73
C LEU A 228 -0.74 -2.02 8.93
N GLU A 229 -1.82 -1.68 8.22
CA GLU A 229 -2.51 -2.66 7.39
C GLU A 229 -1.63 -3.15 6.23
N ARG A 230 -0.85 -2.26 5.62
CA ARG A 230 0.05 -2.59 4.51
C ARG A 230 1.20 -3.48 4.96
N GLU A 231 1.85 -3.14 6.07
CA GLU A 231 2.95 -3.92 6.64
C GLU A 231 2.53 -5.36 6.91
N LYS A 232 1.38 -5.58 7.56
CA LYS A 232 0.86 -6.94 7.81
C LYS A 232 0.66 -7.75 6.52
N ILE A 233 0.15 -7.10 5.47
CA ILE A 233 -0.04 -7.75 4.17
C ILE A 233 1.32 -8.06 3.52
N PHE A 234 2.25 -7.10 3.54
CA PHE A 234 3.55 -7.22 2.89
C PHE A 234 4.49 -8.20 3.60
N ALA A 235 4.39 -8.34 4.92
CA ALA A 235 5.08 -9.38 5.68
C ALA A 235 4.72 -10.78 5.15
N CYS A 236 3.44 -11.03 4.89
CA CYS A 236 2.98 -12.31 4.33
C CYS A 236 3.35 -12.46 2.84
N ILE A 237 3.25 -11.40 2.05
CA ILE A 237 3.61 -11.44 0.62
C ILE A 237 5.10 -11.72 0.44
N SER A 238 5.98 -11.08 1.22
CA SER A 238 7.42 -11.32 1.15
C SER A 238 7.77 -12.79 1.39
N GLN A 239 7.11 -13.42 2.37
CA GLN A 239 7.30 -14.84 2.64
C GLN A 239 6.75 -15.71 1.51
N LEU A 240 5.55 -15.42 0.98
CA LEU A 240 5.00 -16.13 -0.17
C LEU A 240 5.91 -16.06 -1.40
N LEU A 241 6.54 -14.91 -1.66
CA LEU A 241 7.43 -14.73 -2.81
C LEU A 241 8.70 -15.59 -2.72
N LYS A 242 9.07 -16.08 -1.52
CA LYS A 242 10.21 -16.97 -1.29
C LYS A 242 9.84 -18.45 -1.41
N VAL A 243 8.55 -18.79 -1.52
CA VAL A 243 8.08 -20.16 -1.67
C VAL A 243 8.20 -20.58 -3.13
N SER A 244 8.99 -21.62 -3.41
CA SER A 244 9.07 -22.20 -4.76
C SER A 244 7.69 -22.59 -5.28
N GLN A 245 7.47 -22.47 -6.59
CA GLN A 245 6.20 -22.86 -7.20
C GLN A 245 5.82 -24.32 -6.92
N LYS A 246 6.82 -25.22 -6.88
CA LYS A 246 6.63 -26.64 -6.52
C LYS A 246 6.02 -26.81 -5.12
N LYS A 247 6.65 -26.24 -4.09
CA LYS A 247 6.14 -26.31 -2.70
C LYS A 247 4.73 -25.70 -2.58
N PHE A 248 4.48 -24.60 -3.31
CA PHE A 248 3.15 -23.97 -3.34
C PHE A 248 2.08 -24.95 -3.86
N ILE A 249 2.35 -25.63 -4.97
CA ILE A 249 1.43 -26.56 -5.64
C ILE A 249 1.19 -27.80 -4.77
N GLU A 250 2.26 -28.42 -4.26
CA GLU A 250 2.18 -29.59 -3.37
C GLU A 250 1.33 -29.29 -2.13
N THR A 251 1.55 -28.13 -1.51
CA THR A 251 0.77 -27.69 -0.36
C THR A 251 -0.69 -27.46 -0.74
N ALA A 252 -0.96 -26.85 -1.90
CA ALA A 252 -2.32 -26.63 -2.37
C ALA A 252 -3.08 -27.94 -2.59
N HIS A 253 -2.44 -28.95 -3.20
CA HIS A 253 -3.04 -30.27 -3.39
C HIS A 253 -3.29 -31.00 -2.07
N SER A 254 -2.35 -30.96 -1.12
CA SER A 254 -2.51 -31.58 0.20
C SER A 254 -3.73 -31.06 0.97
N LEU A 255 -4.14 -29.82 0.71
CA LEU A 255 -5.32 -29.18 1.32
C LEU A 255 -6.55 -29.19 0.41
N SER A 256 -6.48 -29.86 -0.74
CA SER A 256 -7.50 -29.88 -1.80
C SER A 256 -7.97 -28.46 -2.15
N MET A 257 -7.01 -27.55 -2.38
CA MET A 257 -7.23 -26.17 -2.79
C MET A 257 -7.09 -26.03 -4.30
N ASN A 258 -8.19 -25.64 -4.93
CA ASN A 258 -8.23 -25.33 -6.36
C ASN A 258 -7.86 -23.87 -6.65
N ARG A 259 -7.77 -23.54 -7.94
CA ARG A 259 -7.55 -22.17 -8.45
C ARG A 259 -8.40 -21.09 -7.76
N ALA A 260 -9.70 -21.34 -7.56
CA ALA A 260 -10.62 -20.37 -6.96
C ALA A 260 -10.37 -20.14 -5.45
N SER A 261 -9.57 -21.00 -4.82
CA SER A 261 -9.06 -20.80 -3.46
C SER A 261 -8.11 -19.61 -3.39
N PHE A 262 -7.33 -19.38 -4.45
CA PHE A 262 -6.32 -18.33 -4.50
C PHE A 262 -6.80 -17.08 -5.23
N TRP A 263 -7.45 -17.23 -6.39
CA TRP A 263 -7.69 -16.10 -7.30
C TRP A 263 -9.14 -16.03 -7.79
N ASP A 264 -9.65 -14.81 -7.99
CA ASP A 264 -10.93 -14.60 -8.67
C ASP A 264 -10.80 -14.97 -10.16
N LYS A 265 -11.88 -15.45 -10.78
CA LYS A 265 -11.90 -15.82 -12.20
C LYS A 265 -11.68 -14.63 -13.14
N ARG A 266 -11.96 -13.40 -12.66
CA ARG A 266 -11.79 -12.15 -13.41
C ARG A 266 -10.38 -11.60 -13.35
N CYS A 267 -9.51 -12.16 -12.50
CA CYS A 267 -8.14 -11.69 -12.38
C CYS A 267 -7.30 -12.24 -13.52
N LYS A 268 -6.61 -11.34 -14.25
CA LYS A 268 -5.53 -11.71 -15.14
C LYS A 268 -4.38 -12.27 -14.29
N ILE A 269 -3.95 -13.48 -14.59
CA ILE A 269 -2.82 -14.13 -13.93
C ILE A 269 -1.52 -13.62 -14.60
N PRO A 270 -0.50 -13.22 -13.83
CA PRO A 270 0.84 -12.92 -14.34
C PRO A 270 1.41 -14.12 -15.11
N GLU A 271 2.17 -13.89 -16.18
CA GLU A 271 2.61 -14.95 -17.09
C GLU A 271 3.48 -15.99 -16.36
N ILE A 272 4.35 -15.53 -15.46
CA ILE A 272 5.20 -16.34 -14.60
C ILE A 272 4.42 -17.28 -13.67
N LEU A 273 3.15 -17.00 -13.39
CA LEU A 273 2.28 -17.84 -12.57
C LEU A 273 1.32 -18.73 -13.39
N ILE A 274 1.30 -18.63 -14.72
CA ILE A 274 0.47 -19.49 -15.59
C ILE A 274 0.84 -20.98 -15.42
N PRO A 275 2.12 -21.39 -15.37
CA PRO A 275 2.48 -22.79 -15.13
C PRO A 275 1.94 -23.32 -13.80
N LEU A 276 2.01 -22.50 -12.75
CA LEU A 276 1.44 -22.81 -11.44
C LEU A 276 -0.09 -22.91 -11.49
N GLU A 277 -0.78 -21.95 -12.15
CA GLU A 277 -2.24 -22.00 -12.32
C GLU A 277 -2.71 -23.28 -13.02
N LYS A 278 -2.01 -23.73 -14.06
CA LYS A 278 -2.38 -24.92 -14.84
C LYS A 278 -2.33 -26.20 -14.02
N GLN A 279 -1.47 -26.27 -13.00
CA GLN A 279 -1.34 -27.43 -12.12
C GLN A 279 -2.38 -27.43 -10.98
N LEU A 280 -2.99 -26.28 -10.69
CA LEU A 280 -4.10 -26.23 -9.74
C LEU A 280 -5.41 -26.68 -10.38
N ASP A 281 -6.13 -27.56 -9.70
CA ASP A 281 -7.43 -28.07 -10.18
C ASP A 281 -8.39 -26.92 -10.54
N LYS A 282 -9.10 -27.07 -11.66
CA LYS A 282 -10.20 -26.18 -12.06
C LYS A 282 -11.50 -26.76 -11.52
N VAL A 283 -12.11 -26.12 -10.52
CA VAL A 283 -13.48 -26.48 -10.12
C VAL A 283 -14.48 -25.71 -10.97
N SER A 284 -15.19 -26.42 -11.85
CA SER A 284 -16.44 -25.93 -12.44
C SER A 284 -17.53 -25.92 -11.38
N ARG A 285 -17.81 -24.78 -10.76
CA ARG A 285 -19.02 -24.66 -9.94
C ARG A 285 -20.22 -24.62 -10.88
N GLY A 286 -20.96 -25.72 -10.98
CA GLY A 286 -22.34 -25.70 -11.46
C GLY A 286 -23.13 -24.77 -10.53
N TYR A 287 -23.45 -23.57 -11.01
CA TYR A 287 -24.29 -22.66 -10.25
C TYR A 287 -25.71 -23.22 -10.34
N ILE A 288 -26.25 -23.75 -9.24
CA ILE A 288 -27.69 -23.96 -9.15
C ILE A 288 -28.29 -22.54 -9.18
N LEU A 289 -28.97 -22.20 -10.28
CA LEU A 289 -29.74 -20.97 -10.42
C LEU A 289 -30.73 -20.93 -9.24
N LYS A 290 -30.44 -20.12 -8.22
CA LYS A 290 -31.41 -19.85 -7.16
C LYS A 290 -32.56 -19.10 -7.81
N GLY A 291 -33.71 -19.77 -7.91
CA GLY A 291 -34.97 -19.17 -8.31
C GLY A 291 -35.33 -17.95 -7.44
N ASN A 292 -36.16 -17.09 -8.03
CA ASN A 292 -36.64 -15.80 -7.54
C ASN A 292 -36.54 -15.61 -6.02
N VAL A 293 -35.59 -14.77 -5.61
CA VAL A 293 -35.44 -14.32 -4.22
C VAL A 293 -36.47 -13.23 -3.97
N SER A 294 -37.36 -13.44 -3.00
CA SER A 294 -38.34 -12.45 -2.59
C SER A 294 -37.68 -11.13 -2.15
N SER A 295 -38.30 -10.00 -2.53
CA SER A 295 -37.82 -8.63 -2.36
C SER A 295 -37.94 -8.09 -0.93
N THR A 296 -37.73 -8.93 0.08
CA THR A 296 -37.65 -8.44 1.47
C THR A 296 -36.26 -7.87 1.73
N PRO A 297 -36.13 -6.58 2.15
CA PRO A 297 -34.83 -5.99 2.42
C PRO A 297 -34.19 -6.68 3.63
N ARG A 298 -33.22 -7.55 3.37
CA ARG A 298 -32.47 -8.24 4.43
C ARG A 298 -31.51 -7.25 5.09
N PRO A 299 -31.40 -7.24 6.43
CA PRO A 299 -30.45 -6.40 7.13
C PRO A 299 -29.01 -6.69 6.65
N THR A 300 -28.22 -5.62 6.51
CA THR A 300 -26.84 -5.72 6.04
C THR A 300 -26.03 -6.59 7.02
N CYS A 301 -25.25 -7.55 6.52
CA CYS A 301 -24.53 -8.46 7.41
C CYS A 301 -23.55 -7.70 8.35
N LYS A 302 -23.36 -8.20 9.58
CA LYS A 302 -22.49 -7.58 10.61
C LYS A 302 -21.11 -7.18 10.08
N LYS A 303 -20.49 -8.04 9.25
CA LYS A 303 -19.18 -7.75 8.62
C LYS A 303 -19.23 -6.52 7.71
N ALA A 304 -20.29 -6.34 6.93
CA ALA A 304 -20.45 -5.17 6.07
C ALA A 304 -20.74 -3.89 6.86
N ILE A 305 -21.50 -3.99 7.96
CA ILE A 305 -21.71 -2.86 8.90
C ILE A 305 -20.38 -2.44 9.52
N LEU A 306 -19.60 -3.39 10.08
CA LEU A 306 -18.29 -3.11 10.65
C LEU A 306 -17.37 -2.42 9.63
N ARG A 307 -17.32 -2.90 8.38
CA ARG A 307 -16.56 -2.23 7.30
C ARG A 307 -17.00 -0.78 7.07
N LYS A 308 -18.32 -0.52 7.04
CA LYS A 308 -18.85 0.85 6.92
C LYS A 308 -18.40 1.71 8.11
N MET A 309 -18.46 1.17 9.34
CA MET A 309 -18.00 1.86 10.55
C MET A 309 -16.51 2.14 10.53
N TRP A 310 -15.66 1.18 10.15
CA TRP A 310 -14.21 1.40 10.03
C TRP A 310 -13.87 2.45 8.97
N ARG A 311 -14.55 2.42 7.82
CA ARG A 311 -14.42 3.46 6.78
C ARG A 311 -14.88 4.83 7.28
N LEU A 312 -15.93 4.88 8.09
CA LEU A 312 -16.44 6.12 8.68
C LEU A 312 -15.46 6.66 9.74
N LYS A 313 -14.99 5.82 10.66
CA LYS A 313 -13.98 6.18 11.66
C LYS A 313 -12.77 6.84 10.99
N ARG A 314 -12.28 6.26 9.89
CA ARG A 314 -11.20 6.85 9.09
C ARG A 314 -11.55 8.15 8.35
N LYS A 315 -12.83 8.41 8.04
CA LYS A 315 -13.23 9.69 7.45
C LYS A 315 -13.33 10.80 8.51
N ILE A 316 -13.61 10.42 9.76
CA ILE A 316 -13.83 11.33 10.88
C ILE A 316 -12.51 11.66 11.60
N LEU A 317 -11.61 10.68 11.75
CA LEU A 317 -10.22 10.86 12.17
C LEU A 317 -9.41 11.47 11.04
#